data_AF-A0A9D4LKD9-F1
#
_entry.id   AF-A0A9D4LKD9-F1
#
_cell.length_a   1.000
_cell.length_b   1.000
_cell.length_c   1.000
_cell.angle_alpha   90.00
_cell.angle_beta   90.00
_cell.angle_gamma   90.00
#
_symmetry.space_group_name_H-M   'P 1'
#
loop_
_entity.id
_entity.type
_entity.pdbx_description
1 polymer ?
#
loop_
_entity_poly.entity_id
_entity_poly.type
_entity_poly.pdbx_seq_one_letter_code
_entity_poly.pdbx_strand_id
1 'polypeptide(L)'
;MAYRSTENETTGFSQNSLMLGHEVSTPLDPMYEMPVSFKKTPVKQWVWEVQERMEKAHSQVLKNTGLSMKRQKVCHDARASYESFESGEKAVFCRKSLLLGTGTL
;
A
#
# COMPACT_ATOMS: atom_id res chain seq x y z
N MET A 1 2.27 7.27 13.50
CA MET A 1 0.85 7.48 13.14
C MET A 1 0.66 7.75 11.65
N ALA A 2 1.50 8.58 11.00
CA ALA A 2 1.38 8.95 9.58
C ALA A 2 1.11 7.78 8.61
N TYR A 3 1.90 6.70 8.66
CA TYR A 3 1.75 5.58 7.73
C TYR A 3 0.36 4.91 7.74
N ARG A 4 -0.33 4.91 8.88
CA ARG A 4 -1.63 4.24 9.03
C ARG A 4 -2.82 5.13 8.65
N SER A 5 -2.62 6.44 8.68
CA SER A 5 -3.60 7.46 8.31
C SER A 5 -3.44 7.93 6.86
N THR A 6 -2.32 7.60 6.21
CA THR A 6 -2.10 7.90 4.79
C THR A 6 -2.74 6.84 3.91
N GLU A 7 -3.34 7.27 2.81
CA GLU A 7 -3.81 6.36 1.77
C GLU A 7 -2.63 5.65 1.10
N ASN A 8 -2.74 4.34 0.95
CA ASN A 8 -1.77 3.57 0.20
C ASN A 8 -2.17 3.54 -1.28
N GLU A 9 -1.24 3.86 -2.17
CA GLU A 9 -1.45 3.94 -3.63
C GLU A 9 -2.05 2.65 -4.22
N THR A 10 -1.60 1.49 -3.72
CA THR A 10 -2.04 0.19 -4.27
C THR A 10 -3.45 -0.19 -3.86
N THR A 11 -3.84 0.12 -2.62
CA THR A 11 -5.15 -0.22 -2.08
C THR A 11 -6.18 0.89 -2.26
N GLY A 12 -5.75 2.15 -2.31
CA GLY A 12 -6.59 3.35 -2.38
C GLY A 12 -7.26 3.71 -1.05
N PHE A 13 -6.82 3.10 0.05
CA PHE A 13 -7.38 3.30 1.39
C PHE A 13 -6.26 3.42 2.40
N SER A 14 -6.50 4.15 3.48
CA SER A 14 -5.66 4.09 4.68
C SER A 14 -5.90 2.76 5.41
N GLN A 15 -4.91 2.34 6.19
CA GLN A 15 -5.02 1.16 7.05
C GLN A 15 -6.03 1.39 8.19
N ASN A 16 -6.16 2.60 8.72
CA ASN A 16 -7.12 2.91 9.77
C ASN A 16 -8.56 2.70 9.29
N SER A 17 -8.89 3.25 8.12
CA SER A 17 -10.21 3.07 7.51
C SER A 17 -10.50 1.60 7.22
N LEU A 18 -9.50 0.84 6.79
CA LEU A 18 -9.66 -0.59 6.51
C LEU A 18 -9.93 -1.43 7.77
N MET A 19 -9.29 -1.08 8.90
CA MET A 19 -9.36 -1.86 10.13
C MET A 19 -10.52 -1.46 11.05
N LEU A 20 -10.94 -0.19 11.00
CA LEU A 20 -11.92 0.38 11.92
C LEU A 20 -13.20 0.88 11.21
N GLY A 21 -13.22 0.89 9.87
CA GLY A 21 -14.32 1.44 9.07
C GLY A 21 -14.46 2.97 9.14
N HIS A 22 -13.52 3.65 9.78
CA HIS A 22 -13.43 5.10 9.89
C HIS A 22 -11.99 5.55 10.16
N GLU A 23 -11.71 6.83 9.92
CA GLU A 23 -10.41 7.41 10.25
C GLU A 23 -10.29 7.73 11.74
N VAL A 24 -9.08 7.52 12.27
CA VAL A 24 -8.72 7.90 13.64
C VAL A 24 -8.36 9.37 13.66
N SER A 25 -8.80 10.09 14.68
CA SER A 25 -8.44 11.48 14.85
C SER A 25 -6.92 11.63 14.99
N THR A 26 -6.35 12.50 14.17
CA THR A 26 -4.93 12.81 14.20
C THR A 26 -4.66 13.90 15.22
N PRO A 27 -3.46 13.98 15.82
CA PRO A 27 -3.12 15.05 16.76
C PRO A 27 -3.21 16.46 16.13
N LEU A 28 -3.28 16.56 14.81
CA LEU A 28 -3.50 17.82 14.09
C LEU A 28 -4.97 18.27 14.15
N ASP A 29 -5.95 17.36 14.24
CA ASP A 29 -7.37 17.75 14.20
C ASP A 29 -7.77 18.69 15.35
N PRO A 30 -7.34 18.45 16.61
CA PRO A 30 -7.60 19.38 17.71
C PRO A 30 -6.82 20.68 17.58
N MET A 31 -5.63 20.66 16.97
CA MET A 31 -4.82 21.87 16.79
C MET A 31 -5.44 22.83 15.77
N TYR A 32 -6.17 22.31 14.79
CA TYR A 32 -6.82 23.08 13.74
C TYR A 32 -8.34 23.25 13.94
N GLU A 33 -8.87 22.85 15.10
CA GLU A 33 -10.32 22.89 15.42
C GLU A 33 -11.19 22.35 14.27
N MET A 34 -10.74 21.28 13.62
CA MET A 34 -11.40 20.79 12.41
C MET A 34 -12.83 20.34 12.76
N PRO A 35 -13.87 20.82 12.04
CA PRO A 35 -15.23 20.44 12.36
C PRO A 35 -15.40 18.94 12.12
N VAL A 36 -15.50 18.20 13.22
CA VAL A 36 -15.82 16.78 13.19
C VAL A 36 -17.24 16.60 12.68
N SER A 37 -17.37 16.11 11.44
CA SER A 37 -18.64 15.92 10.73
C SER A 37 -19.45 14.71 11.24
N PHE A 38 -19.23 14.27 12.48
CA PHE A 38 -19.97 13.17 13.07
C PHE A 38 -21.41 13.62 13.35
N LYS A 39 -22.32 13.21 12.47
CA LYS A 39 -23.75 13.23 12.78
C LYS A 39 -23.96 12.35 14.01
N LYS A 40 -24.76 12.82 14.98
CA LYS A 40 -25.17 12.00 16.13
C LYS A 40 -26.10 10.89 15.63
N THR A 41 -25.51 9.81 15.15
CA THR A 41 -26.23 8.60 14.74
C THR A 41 -26.49 7.73 15.98
N PRO A 42 -27.70 7.16 16.15
CA PRO A 42 -27.96 6.14 17.15
C PRO A 42 -26.93 5.00 17.06
N VAL A 43 -26.43 4.54 18.21
CA VAL A 43 -25.34 3.55 18.29
C VAL A 43 -25.58 2.32 17.40
N LYS A 44 -26.82 1.81 17.38
CA LYS A 44 -27.19 0.63 16.57
C LYS A 44 -27.02 0.86 15.06
N GLN A 45 -27.40 2.05 14.58
CA GLN A 45 -27.25 2.41 13.16
C GLN A 45 -25.78 2.61 12.81
N TRP A 46 -25.00 3.24 13.70
CA TRP A 46 -23.57 3.45 13.51
C TRP A 46 -22.81 2.13 13.33
N VAL A 47 -23.09 1.11 14.14
CA VAL A 47 -22.44 -0.21 14.02
C VAL A 47 -22.69 -0.82 12.63
N TRP A 48 -23.93 -0.73 12.14
CA TRP A 48 -24.28 -1.25 10.81
C TRP A 48 -23.54 -0.49 9.69
N GLU A 49 -23.52 0.85 9.77
CA GLU A 49 -22.81 1.69 8.80
C GLU A 49 -21.30 1.42 8.77
N VAL A 50 -20.69 1.15 9.94
CA VAL A 50 -19.25 0.81 10.02
C VAL A 50 -18.99 -0.54 9.38
N GLN A 51 -19.82 -1.55 9.68
CA GLN A 51 -19.70 -2.87 9.07
C GLN A 51 -19.82 -2.80 7.54
N GLU A 52 -20.87 -2.14 7.04
CA GLU A 52 -21.11 -1.99 5.61
C GLU A 52 -19.95 -1.26 4.91
N ARG A 53 -19.38 -0.23 5.56
CA ARG A 53 -18.19 0.47 5.04
C ARG A 53 -16.97 -0.43 4.95
N MET A 54 -16.71 -1.24 5.97
CA MET A 54 -15.58 -2.18 5.95
C MET A 54 -15.72 -3.22 4.84
N GLU A 55 -16.91 -3.81 4.69
CA GLU A 55 -17.18 -4.80 3.64
C GLU A 55 -16.96 -4.20 2.24
N LYS A 56 -17.48 -2.97 2.01
CA LYS A 56 -17.26 -2.24 0.76
C LYS A 56 -15.78 -1.93 0.52
N ALA A 57 -15.07 -1.41 1.52
CA ALA A 57 -13.65 -1.08 1.41
C ALA A 57 -12.81 -2.32 1.07
N HIS A 58 -13.02 -3.44 1.76
CA HIS A 58 -12.32 -4.70 1.45
C HIS A 58 -12.62 -5.21 0.05
N SER A 59 -13.88 -5.12 -0.40
CA SER A 59 -14.25 -5.52 -1.76
C SER A 59 -13.52 -4.70 -2.84
N GLN A 60 -13.29 -3.41 -2.58
CA GLN A 60 -12.57 -2.51 -3.48
C GLN A 60 -11.06 -2.75 -3.43
N VAL A 61 -10.49 -2.97 -2.24
CA VAL A 61 -9.08 -3.33 -2.08
C VAL A 61 -8.72 -4.59 -2.85
N LEU A 62 -9.55 -5.64 -2.79
CA LEU A 62 -9.31 -6.87 -3.55
C LEU A 62 -9.27 -6.63 -5.06
N LYS A 63 -10.17 -5.79 -5.58
CA LYS A 63 -10.20 -5.40 -7.00
C LYS A 63 -8.94 -4.61 -7.38
N ASN A 64 -8.61 -3.57 -6.60
CA ASN A 64 -7.47 -2.69 -6.87
C ASN A 64 -6.15 -3.46 -6.81
N THR A 65 -5.97 -4.29 -5.78
CA THR A 65 -4.77 -5.13 -5.61
C THR A 65 -4.60 -6.09 -6.77
N GLY A 66 -5.69 -6.74 -7.22
CA GLY A 66 -5.63 -7.65 -8.36
C GLY A 66 -5.19 -6.95 -9.66
N LEU A 67 -5.64 -5.72 -9.91
CA LEU A 67 -5.21 -4.92 -11.06
C LEU A 67 -3.75 -4.49 -10.95
N SER A 68 -3.34 -4.00 -9.77
CA SER A 68 -1.96 -3.56 -9.49
C SER A 68 -0.97 -4.72 -9.62
N MET A 69 -1.31 -5.89 -9.10
CA MET A 69 -0.48 -7.11 -9.22
C MET A 69 -0.31 -7.55 -10.67
N LYS A 70 -1.38 -7.50 -11.49
CA LYS A 70 -1.28 -7.82 -12.92
C LYS A 70 -0.35 -6.87 -13.66
N ARG A 71 -0.47 -5.55 -13.39
CA ARG A 71 0.42 -4.54 -13.97
C ARG A 71 1.86 -4.78 -13.54
N GLN A 72 2.09 -4.99 -12.25
CA GLN A 72 3.41 -5.26 -11.71
C GLN A 72 4.04 -6.51 -12.33
N LYS A 73 3.26 -7.59 -12.49
CA LYS A 73 3.71 -8.81 -13.16
C LYS A 73 4.14 -8.52 -14.60
N VAL A 74 3.31 -7.84 -15.39
CA VAL A 74 3.64 -7.53 -16.80
C VAL A 74 4.91 -6.67 -16.89
N CYS A 75 5.02 -5.62 -16.07
CA CYS A 75 6.22 -4.80 -16.04
C CYS A 75 7.47 -5.56 -15.57
N HIS A 76 7.31 -6.47 -14.60
CA HIS A 76 8.39 -7.32 -14.12
C HIS A 76 8.84 -8.30 -15.20
N ASP A 77 7.91 -9.01 -15.84
CA ASP A 77 8.19 -9.98 -16.89
C ASP A 77 8.87 -9.30 -18.09
N ALA A 78 8.42 -8.11 -18.48
CA ALA A 78 9.04 -7.32 -19.55
C ALA A 78 10.47 -6.84 -19.21
N ARG A 79 10.76 -6.55 -17.94
CA ARG A 79 12.11 -6.18 -17.48
C ARG A 79 13.03 -7.40 -17.34
N ALA A 80 12.46 -8.56 -17.00
CA ALA A 80 13.21 -9.80 -16.86
C ALA A 80 13.68 -10.37 -18.21
N SER A 81 12.96 -10.08 -19.31
CA SER A 81 13.31 -10.56 -20.65
C SER A 81 14.39 -9.73 -21.38
N TYR A 82 15.06 -8.79 -20.70
CA TYR A 82 15.92 -7.80 -21.38
C TYR A 82 17.28 -8.35 -21.84
N GLU A 83 17.77 -9.48 -21.30
CA GLU A 83 19.04 -10.06 -21.73
C GLU A 83 18.89 -11.55 -22.05
N SER A 84 18.79 -11.86 -23.34
CA SER A 84 19.04 -13.20 -23.85
C SER A 84 20.52 -13.31 -24.19
N PHE A 85 21.28 -14.03 -23.35
CA PHE A 85 22.70 -14.29 -23.61
C PHE A 85 22.86 -15.27 -24.77
N GLU A 86 23.64 -14.89 -25.79
CA GLU A 86 23.99 -15.82 -26.86
C GLU A 86 25.14 -16.75 -26.45
N SER A 87 25.18 -17.94 -27.07
CA SER A 87 26.23 -18.93 -26.79
C SER A 87 27.59 -18.40 -27.26
N GLY A 88 28.42 -17.97 -26.32
CA GLY A 88 29.73 -17.35 -26.57
C GLY A 88 29.91 -15.95 -25.96
N GLU A 89 28.85 -15.37 -25.41
CA GLU A 89 28.88 -14.03 -24.80
C GLU A 89 29.47 -14.06 -23.38
N LYS A 90 30.35 -13.11 -23.06
CA LYS A 90 31.02 -13.04 -21.75
C LYS A 90 30.13 -12.34 -20.73
N ALA A 91 29.37 -13.10 -19.95
CA ALA A 91 28.62 -12.59 -18.81
C ALA A 91 29.49 -12.51 -17.54
N VAL A 92 29.45 -11.38 -16.82
CA VAL A 92 30.13 -11.24 -15.54
C VAL A 92 29.22 -11.74 -14.43
N PHE A 93 29.61 -12.84 -13.78
CA PHE A 93 28.90 -13.35 -12.61
C PHE A 93 29.18 -12.46 -11.39
N CYS A 94 28.24 -11.58 -11.05
CA CYS A 94 28.38 -10.72 -9.87
C CYS A 94 28.03 -11.51 -8.60
N ARG A 95 29.05 -11.93 -7.83
CA ARG A 95 28.86 -12.46 -6.47
C ARG A 95 28.44 -11.33 -5.54
N LYS A 96 27.23 -11.44 -4.96
CA LYS A 96 26.68 -10.50 -3.95
C LYS A 96 27.60 -10.26 -2.74
N SER A 97 28.54 -11.15 -2.44
CA SER A 97 29.46 -11.02 -1.31
C SER A 97 30.62 -10.06 -1.52
N LEU A 98 30.83 -9.52 -2.73
CA LEU A 98 32.00 -8.70 -3.06
C LEU A 98 31.74 -7.18 -3.06
N LEU A 99 30.51 -6.74 -2.82
CA LEU A 99 30.14 -5.32 -2.78
C LEU A 99 30.28 -4.68 -1.38
N LEU A 100 30.69 -5.45 -0.38
CA LEU A 100 30.99 -4.98 0.98
C LEU A 100 32.45 -5.29 1.30
N GLY A 101 33.35 -4.40 0.90
CA GLY A 101 34.73 -4.41 1.40
C GLY A 101 35.77 -4.38 0.30
N THR A 102 36.15 -3.17 -0.10
CA THR A 102 37.54 -2.78 -0.39
C THR A 102 37.57 -1.26 -0.47
N GLY A 103 37.40 -0.64 0.69
CA GLY A 103 37.75 0.74 0.95
C GLY A 103 38.65 0.75 2.17
N THR A 104 39.96 0.62 1.94
CA THR A 104 41.13 0.78 2.84
C THR A 104 42.27 -0.04 2.19
N LEU A 105 43.46 0.45 1.85
CA LEU A 105 44.27 1.64 2.17
C LEU A 105 45.00 2.08 0.90
#